data_AF-A0A2A4ZIS5-F1
#
_entry.id   AF-A0A2A4ZIS5-F1
#
_cell.length_a   1.000
_cell.length_b   1.000
_cell.length_c   1.000
_cell.angle_alpha   90.00
_cell.angle_beta   90.00
_cell.angle_gamma   90.00
#
_symmetry.space_group_name_H-M   'P 1'
#
loop_
_entity.id
_entity.type
_entity.pdbx_description
1 polymer ?
#
loop_
_entity_poly.entity_id
_entity_poly.type
_entity_poly.pdbx_seq_one_letter_code
_entity_poly.pdbx_strand_id
1 'polypeptide(L)'
;MYNSFIKKNRNTRRFIVKSSKSSVQSKVHSLPELKFESQALTAFAGLVILQKFFVAMNLKQHLQRCFAHLNNGKIFDRATIFLQLIMHVIRGYRELQDSRYYRDDPLVKRLLGLKQLPDVATLSRA
;
A
#
# COMPACT_ATOMS: atom_id res chain seq x y z
N MET A 1 39.11 21.38 -50.55
CA MET A 1 39.06 22.41 -49.48
C MET A 1 38.49 21.74 -48.24
N TYR A 2 39.27 21.73 -47.16
CA TYR A 2 39.02 21.22 -45.79
C TYR A 2 39.03 19.71 -45.47
N ASN A 3 40.19 19.29 -44.93
CA ASN A 3 40.43 18.34 -43.83
C ASN A 3 39.34 18.49 -42.73
N SER A 4 39.06 17.56 -41.79
CA SER A 4 40.03 16.94 -40.88
C SER A 4 39.32 16.01 -39.89
N PHE A 5 39.92 14.84 -39.63
CA PHE A 5 40.16 14.23 -38.31
C PHE A 5 39.05 13.43 -37.59
N ILE A 6 39.23 12.11 -37.73
CA ILE A 6 39.00 11.10 -36.69
C ILE A 6 39.91 11.40 -35.48
N LYS A 7 39.37 11.29 -34.26
CA LYS A 7 40.18 11.12 -33.05
C LYS A 7 39.65 9.94 -32.23
N LYS A 8 40.49 8.92 -32.08
CA LYS A 8 40.28 7.71 -31.28
C LYS A 8 41.29 7.71 -30.13
N ASN A 9 40.86 7.55 -28.87
CA ASN A 9 41.69 7.03 -27.75
C ASN A 9 40.82 6.93 -26.48
N ARG A 10 40.59 5.74 -25.90
CA ARG A 10 41.41 4.89 -24.99
C ARG A 10 41.28 5.24 -23.50
N ASN A 11 41.14 4.15 -22.70
CA ASN A 11 41.33 3.97 -21.25
C ASN A 11 40.15 4.27 -20.30
N THR A 12 39.70 3.27 -19.51
CA THR A 12 39.65 3.30 -18.02
C THR A 12 38.99 2.06 -17.39
N ARG A 13 39.48 1.72 -16.19
CA ARG A 13 39.16 0.60 -15.29
C ARG A 13 37.65 0.47 -14.99
N ARG A 14 37.11 -0.75 -14.83
CA ARG A 14 35.75 -0.96 -14.28
C ARG A 14 35.74 -0.57 -12.80
N PHE A 15 35.56 0.70 -12.52
CA PHE A 15 35.07 1.14 -11.22
C PHE A 15 33.66 0.53 -11.06
N ILE A 16 33.35 -0.09 -9.92
CA ILE A 16 31.95 -0.32 -9.54
C ILE A 16 31.39 1.08 -9.28
N VAL A 17 30.87 1.69 -10.35
CA VAL A 17 30.27 3.01 -10.29
C VAL A 17 29.00 2.87 -9.47
N LYS A 18 28.91 3.61 -8.36
CA LYS A 18 27.69 3.73 -7.57
C LYS A 18 26.58 4.23 -8.51
N SER A 19 25.54 3.44 -8.71
CA SER A 19 24.44 3.77 -9.62
C SER A 19 23.88 5.15 -9.26
N SER A 20 23.67 6.01 -10.26
CA SER A 20 23.07 7.33 -10.02
C SER A 20 21.65 7.17 -9.49
N LYS A 21 21.17 8.13 -8.68
CA LYS A 21 19.78 8.11 -8.18
C LYS A 21 18.76 8.02 -9.33
N SER A 22 19.03 8.69 -10.45
CA SER A 22 18.20 8.62 -11.66
C SER A 22 18.17 7.24 -12.34
N SER A 23 19.21 6.43 -12.17
CA SER A 23 19.27 5.06 -12.71
C SER A 23 18.51 4.04 -11.84
N VAL A 24 18.10 4.43 -10.63
CA VAL A 24 17.37 3.59 -9.68
C VAL A 24 15.91 4.06 -9.54
N GLN A 25 15.67 5.36 -9.71
CA GLN A 25 14.38 5.98 -9.47
C GLN A 25 13.67 6.26 -10.80
N SER A 26 12.57 5.55 -11.02
CA SER A 26 11.59 5.83 -12.07
C SER A 26 10.32 6.38 -11.41
N LYS A 27 9.72 7.43 -11.97
CA LYS A 27 8.33 7.79 -11.65
C LYS A 27 7.46 6.65 -12.18
N VAL A 28 6.57 6.10 -11.36
CA VAL A 28 5.64 5.04 -11.77
C VAL A 28 4.78 5.58 -12.91
N HIS A 29 5.13 5.25 -14.17
CA HIS A 29 4.58 5.91 -15.35
C HIS A 29 3.46 5.14 -16.03
N SER A 30 2.94 4.08 -15.43
CA SER A 30 1.60 3.59 -15.74
C SER A 30 1.12 2.67 -14.63
N LEU A 31 -0.06 2.97 -14.10
CA LEU A 31 -0.84 1.95 -13.42
C LEU A 31 -1.20 0.88 -14.47
N PRO A 32 -1.06 -0.42 -14.20
CA PRO A 32 -1.52 -1.46 -15.13
C PRO A 32 -3.00 -1.26 -15.50
N GLU A 33 -3.33 -1.53 -16.75
CA GLU A 33 -4.69 -1.32 -17.26
C GLU A 33 -5.66 -2.30 -16.58
N LEU A 34 -6.55 -1.73 -15.78
CA LEU A 34 -7.47 -2.47 -14.95
C LEU A 34 -8.84 -2.49 -15.63
N LYS A 35 -9.20 -3.62 -16.23
CA LYS A 35 -10.47 -3.79 -16.93
C LYS A 35 -11.52 -4.32 -15.96
N PHE A 36 -12.49 -3.48 -15.65
CA PHE A 36 -13.75 -3.87 -15.00
C PHE A 36 -14.82 -4.00 -16.09
N GLU A 37 -15.81 -4.87 -15.87
CA GLU A 37 -17.03 -4.95 -16.68
C GLU A 37 -17.74 -3.58 -16.77
N SER A 38 -18.79 -3.44 -17.58
CA SER A 38 -19.50 -2.17 -17.88
C SER A 38 -19.96 -1.32 -16.67
N GLN A 39 -19.82 -1.82 -15.45
CA GLN A 39 -19.98 -1.07 -14.21
C GLN A 39 -18.67 -0.37 -13.85
N ALA A 40 -18.70 0.96 -13.97
CA ALA A 40 -17.61 1.89 -13.69
C ALA A 40 -16.85 1.61 -12.38
N LEU A 41 -15.64 2.16 -12.29
CA LEU A 41 -14.76 2.14 -11.12
C LEU A 41 -15.44 2.80 -9.91
N THR A 42 -16.34 2.07 -9.26
CA THR A 42 -17.00 2.49 -8.03
C THR A 42 -15.97 2.46 -6.90
N ALA A 43 -16.18 3.25 -5.85
CA ALA A 43 -15.36 3.16 -4.63
C ALA A 43 -15.24 1.70 -4.11
N PHE A 44 -16.24 0.87 -4.40
CA PHE A 44 -16.26 -0.58 -4.14
C PHE A 44 -15.23 -1.37 -4.95
N ALA A 45 -15.11 -1.12 -6.26
CA ALA A 45 -14.08 -1.74 -7.10
C ALA A 45 -12.66 -1.41 -6.62
N GLY A 46 -12.46 -0.18 -6.12
CA GLY A 46 -11.21 0.26 -5.47
C GLY A 46 -10.80 -0.61 -4.28
N LEU A 47 -11.74 -0.94 -3.40
CA LEU A 47 -11.47 -1.79 -2.23
C LEU A 47 -11.06 -3.22 -2.62
N VAL A 48 -11.61 -3.76 -3.70
CA VAL A 48 -11.25 -5.09 -4.20
C VAL A 48 -9.80 -5.12 -4.69
N ILE A 49 -9.34 -4.07 -5.38
CA ILE A 49 -7.92 -3.95 -5.80
C ILE A 49 -7.03 -3.89 -4.58
N LEU A 50 -7.36 -3.04 -3.60
CA LEU A 50 -6.59 -2.89 -2.37
C LEU A 50 -6.53 -4.21 -1.59
N GLN A 51 -7.62 -4.97 -1.55
CA GLN A 51 -7.64 -6.30 -0.95
C GLN A 51 -6.62 -7.22 -1.64
N LYS A 52 -6.64 -7.30 -2.97
CA LYS A 52 -5.70 -8.12 -3.74
C LYS A 52 -4.27 -7.68 -3.53
N PHE A 53 -4.02 -6.38 -3.48
CA PHE A 53 -2.71 -5.80 -3.22
C PHE A 53 -2.18 -6.14 -1.83
N PHE A 54 -2.99 -6.00 -0.78
CA PHE A 54 -2.60 -6.34 0.58
C PHE A 54 -2.31 -7.84 0.75
N VAL A 55 -3.06 -8.70 0.05
CA VAL A 55 -2.78 -10.14 0.00
C VAL A 55 -1.46 -10.43 -0.72
N ALA A 56 -1.23 -9.82 -1.89
CA ALA A 56 0.01 -10.00 -2.65
C ALA A 56 1.25 -9.59 -1.84
N MET A 57 1.15 -8.55 -1.00
CA MET A 57 2.22 -8.11 -0.11
C MET A 57 2.29 -8.86 1.23
N ASN A 58 1.36 -9.79 1.50
CA ASN A 58 1.19 -10.41 2.82
C ASN A 58 1.08 -9.40 3.99
N LEU A 59 0.51 -8.22 3.72
CA LEU A 59 0.60 -7.06 4.63
C LEU A 59 0.10 -7.38 6.04
N LYS A 60 -1.05 -8.05 6.16
CA LYS A 60 -1.63 -8.43 7.46
C LYS A 60 -0.67 -9.32 8.25
N GLN A 61 -0.04 -10.31 7.61
CA GLN A 61 0.90 -11.21 8.27
C GLN A 61 2.16 -10.47 8.73
N HIS A 62 2.68 -9.55 7.91
CA HIS A 62 3.80 -8.70 8.30
C HIS A 62 3.48 -7.86 9.53
N LEU A 63 2.33 -7.19 9.54
CA LEU A 63 1.87 -6.41 10.70
C LEU A 63 1.66 -7.29 11.93
N GLN A 64 1.09 -8.49 11.77
CA GLN A 64 0.91 -9.44 12.89
C GLN A 64 2.25 -9.83 13.52
N ARG A 65 3.29 -10.06 12.71
CA ARG A 65 4.64 -10.32 13.21
C ARG A 65 5.21 -9.11 13.93
N CYS A 66 5.07 -7.91 13.35
CA CYS A 66 5.53 -6.67 13.97
C CYS A 66 4.88 -6.44 15.34
N PHE A 67 3.59 -6.72 15.48
CA PHE A 67 2.85 -6.51 16.72
C PHE A 67 2.69 -7.77 17.58
N ALA A 68 3.41 -8.86 17.29
CA ALA A 68 3.27 -10.11 18.02
C ALA A 68 3.47 -9.92 19.54
N HIS A 69 4.36 -9.02 19.93
CA HIS A 69 4.66 -8.66 21.32
C HIS A 69 3.58 -7.81 22.02
N LEU A 70 2.64 -7.22 21.29
CA LEU A 70 1.59 -6.35 21.83
C LEU A 70 0.20 -7.00 21.81
N ASN A 71 0.11 -8.26 21.38
CA ASN A 71 -1.15 -8.91 21.04
C ASN A 71 -1.77 -9.72 22.20
N ASN A 72 -1.32 -9.47 23.44
CA ASN A 72 -1.65 -10.26 24.62
C ASN A 72 -3.14 -10.15 25.00
N GLY A 73 -3.96 -11.09 24.51
CA GLY A 73 -5.34 -11.30 24.95
C GLY A 73 -6.35 -10.22 24.54
N LYS A 74 -6.01 -9.34 23.59
CA LYS A 74 -6.94 -8.31 23.10
C LYS A 74 -7.97 -8.93 22.15
N ILE A 75 -9.22 -8.46 22.25
CA ILE A 75 -10.34 -8.89 21.38
C ILE A 75 -10.02 -8.61 19.92
N PHE A 76 -9.41 -7.45 19.64
CA PHE A 76 -8.92 -7.09 18.32
C PHE A 76 -7.40 -7.07 18.33
N ASP A 77 -6.80 -7.81 17.40
CA ASP A 77 -5.37 -7.79 17.24
C ASP A 77 -4.88 -6.43 16.71
N ARG A 78 -3.67 -6.03 17.12
CA ARG A 78 -3.08 -4.73 16.76
C ARG A 78 -2.92 -4.56 15.27
N ALA A 79 -2.58 -5.63 14.55
CA ALA A 79 -2.42 -5.58 13.11
C ALA A 79 -3.75 -5.26 12.40
N THR A 80 -4.85 -5.82 12.89
CA THR A 80 -6.20 -5.53 12.38
C THR A 80 -6.63 -4.10 12.70
N ILE A 81 -6.34 -3.58 13.92
CA ILE A 81 -6.57 -2.15 14.22
C ILE A 81 -5.78 -1.25 13.26
N PHE A 82 -4.49 -1.55 13.06
CA PHE A 82 -3.64 -0.77 12.17
C PHE A 82 -4.12 -0.82 10.72
N LEU A 83 -4.55 -1.99 10.25
CA LEU A 83 -5.10 -2.16 8.90
C LEU A 83 -6.42 -1.39 8.73
N GLN A 84 -7.24 -1.31 9.78
CA GLN A 84 -8.43 -0.44 9.77
C GLN A 84 -8.06 1.04 9.67
N LEU A 85 -7.00 1.49 10.36
CA LEU A 85 -6.50 2.87 10.24
C LEU A 85 -5.98 3.18 8.83
N ILE A 86 -5.27 2.25 8.20
CA ILE A 86 -4.86 2.39 6.80
C ILE A 86 -6.10 2.56 5.91
N MET A 87 -7.10 1.69 6.07
CA MET A 87 -8.35 1.76 5.29
C MET A 87 -9.12 3.05 5.54
N HIS A 88 -9.09 3.56 6.77
CA HIS A 88 -9.69 4.83 7.16
C HIS A 88 -9.06 6.00 6.40
N VAL A 89 -7.72 6.06 6.36
CA VAL A 89 -6.97 7.11 5.65
C VAL A 89 -7.12 7.00 4.14
N ILE A 90 -7.05 5.79 3.57
CA ILE A 90 -7.21 5.58 2.12
C ILE A 90 -8.58 6.07 1.64
N ARG A 91 -9.61 5.95 2.47
CA ARG A 91 -10.96 6.44 2.16
C ARG A 91 -11.15 7.94 2.39
N GLY A 92 -10.11 8.63 2.85
CA GLY A 92 -10.09 10.08 3.00
C GLY A 92 -10.70 10.60 4.30
N TYR A 93 -10.97 9.72 5.28
CA TYR A 93 -11.46 10.14 6.58
C TYR A 93 -10.34 10.72 7.44
N ARG A 94 -10.70 11.71 8.25
CA ARG A 94 -9.74 12.49 9.05
C ARG A 94 -9.91 12.26 10.54
N GLU A 95 -11.12 11.92 10.98
CA GLU A 95 -11.43 11.73 12.38
C GLU A 95 -11.81 10.27 12.65
N LEU A 96 -11.33 9.69 13.76
CA LEU A 96 -11.65 8.31 14.12
C LEU A 96 -13.17 8.04 14.19
N GLN A 97 -13.96 9.07 14.51
CA GLN A 97 -15.43 8.98 14.53
C GLN A 97 -16.06 8.72 13.16
N ASP A 98 -15.37 9.06 12.08
CA ASP A 98 -15.80 8.78 10.72
C ASP A 98 -15.82 7.27 10.41
N SER A 99 -15.28 6.43 11.32
CA SER A 99 -15.51 4.98 11.31
C SER A 99 -16.99 4.59 11.22
N ARG A 100 -17.90 5.44 11.71
CA ARG A 100 -19.35 5.23 11.58
C ARG A 100 -19.83 5.14 10.13
N TYR A 101 -19.16 5.81 9.18
CA TYR A 101 -19.58 5.83 7.78
C TYR A 101 -19.27 4.54 7.02
N TYR A 102 -18.59 3.58 7.67
CA TYR A 102 -18.22 2.32 7.04
C TYR A 102 -18.16 1.13 7.97
N ARG A 103 -18.56 1.33 9.22
CA ARG A 103 -18.66 0.25 10.20
C ARG A 103 -19.44 -0.94 9.66
N ASP A 104 -20.42 -0.67 8.82
CA ASP A 104 -21.32 -1.67 8.24
C ASP A 104 -20.98 -2.10 6.82
N ASP A 105 -19.90 -1.56 6.23
CA ASP A 105 -19.46 -1.94 4.90
C ASP A 105 -18.96 -3.41 4.87
N PRO A 106 -19.62 -4.30 4.11
CA PRO A 106 -19.25 -5.71 4.06
C PRO A 106 -17.87 -5.95 3.42
N LEU A 107 -17.39 -5.09 2.53
CA LEU A 107 -16.05 -5.22 1.96
C LEU A 107 -14.97 -4.85 2.96
N VAL A 108 -15.18 -3.79 3.76
CA VAL A 108 -14.22 -3.42 4.79
C VAL A 108 -14.11 -4.54 5.83
N LYS A 109 -15.25 -5.08 6.27
CA LYS A 109 -15.33 -6.26 7.13
C LYS A 109 -14.57 -7.46 6.53
N ARG A 110 -14.82 -7.77 5.25
CA ARG A 110 -14.15 -8.87 4.55
C ARG A 110 -12.64 -8.67 4.40
N LEU A 111 -12.20 -7.46 4.08
CA LEU A 111 -10.78 -7.13 3.92
C LEU A 111 -10.02 -7.26 5.24
N LEU A 112 -10.63 -6.80 6.34
CA LEU A 112 -10.05 -6.90 7.68
C LEU A 112 -10.18 -8.31 8.27
N GLY A 113 -11.11 -9.13 7.75
CA GLY A 113 -11.42 -10.47 8.25
C GLY A 113 -12.24 -10.43 9.55
N LEU A 114 -13.13 -9.45 9.68
CA LEU A 114 -13.94 -9.20 10.86
C LEU A 114 -15.43 -9.32 10.55
N LYS A 115 -16.22 -9.78 11.53
CA LYS A 115 -17.69 -9.70 11.48
C LYS A 115 -18.22 -8.34 11.95
N GLN A 116 -17.50 -7.70 12.85
CA GLN A 116 -17.80 -6.39 13.43
C GLN A 116 -16.51 -5.58 13.55
N LEU A 117 -16.56 -4.31 13.17
CA LEU A 117 -15.40 -3.43 13.27
C LEU A 117 -15.26 -2.85 14.69
N PRO A 118 -14.02 -2.66 15.19
CA PRO A 118 -13.71 -1.81 16.32
C PRO A 118 -14.42 -0.47 16.24
N ASP A 119 -15.02 -0.06 17.35
CA ASP A 119 -15.59 1.26 17.51
C ASP A 119 -14.51 2.31 17.82
N VAL A 120 -14.91 3.59 17.83
CA VAL A 120 -14.00 4.71 18.11
C VAL A 120 -13.30 4.53 19.45
N ALA A 121 -14.04 4.09 20.48
CA ALA A 121 -13.52 3.90 21.81
C ALA A 121 -12.41 2.83 21.83
N THR A 122 -12.57 1.76 21.05
CA THR A 122 -11.55 0.71 20.86
C THR A 122 -10.36 1.23 20.06
N LEU A 123 -10.59 1.97 18.97
CA LEU A 123 -9.53 2.54 18.15
C LEU A 123 -8.66 3.54 18.94
N SER A 124 -9.26 4.40 19.75
CA SER A 124 -8.56 5.42 20.53
C SER A 124 -7.72 4.85 21.68
N ARG A 125 -8.04 3.63 22.16
CA ARG A 125 -7.34 2.97 23.27
C ARG A 125 -6.30 1.95 22.79
N ALA A 126 -6.18 1.77 21.47
CA ALA A 126 -5.32 0.75 20.92
C ALA A 126 -3.84 1.13 21.11
#